data_AF-A0A516KH97-F1
#
_entry.id   AF-A0A516KH97-F1
#
_cell.length_a   1.000
_cell.length_b   1.000
_cell.length_c   1.000
_cell.angle_alpha   90.00
_cell.angle_beta   90.00
_cell.angle_gamma   90.00
#
_symmetry.space_group_name_H-M   'P 1'
#
loop_
_entity.id
_entity.type
_entity.pdbx_description
1 polymer ?
#
loop_
_entity_poly.entity_id
_entity_poly.type
_entity_poly.pdbx_seq_one_letter_code
_entity_poly.pdbx_strand_id
1 'polypeptide(L)' 'MKTEKSVQDRQETRAELLKHIEELRCLMVKTIKDKGLDHPKTIEVSQQLDCLLNKFESKV' A
#
# COMPACT_ATOMS: atom_id res chain seq x y z
N MET A 1 27.83 13.14 -19.07
CA MET A 1 26.68 12.52 -19.77
C MET A 1 25.91 11.73 -18.71
N LYS A 2 25.00 12.37 -17.95
CA LYS A 2 23.54 12.39 -18.16
C LYS A 2 22.92 10.99 -18.32
N THR A 3 22.41 10.44 -17.22
CA THR A 3 21.16 9.68 -17.25
C THR A 3 20.25 10.28 -16.19
N GLU A 4 19.41 11.18 -16.68
CA GLU A 4 18.32 11.84 -15.97
C GLU A 4 17.35 10.77 -15.46
N LYS A 5 17.27 10.57 -14.14
CA LYS A 5 16.11 9.93 -13.51
C LYS A 5 14.95 10.93 -13.52
N SER A 6 14.36 11.14 -14.69
CA SER A 6 13.01 11.66 -14.81
C SER A 6 12.10 10.46 -14.98
N VAL A 7 11.36 10.06 -13.94
CA VAL A 7 10.20 9.21 -14.13
C VAL A 7 9.07 9.76 -13.26
N GLN A 8 8.39 10.71 -13.88
CA GLN A 8 6.93 10.87 -13.90
C GLN A 8 6.20 10.68 -12.57
N ASP A 9 5.71 11.81 -12.04
CA ASP A 9 4.52 11.88 -11.20
C ASP A 9 3.33 11.29 -11.97
N ARG A 10 3.24 9.95 -12.04
CA ARG A 10 2.04 9.27 -12.53
C ARG A 10 1.02 9.42 -11.43
N GLN A 11 -0.01 10.22 -11.68
CA GLN A 11 -1.21 10.16 -10.87
C GLN A 11 -1.76 8.73 -10.91
N GLU A 12 -1.56 7.99 -9.81
CA GLU A 12 -2.20 6.71 -9.59
C GLU A 12 -3.72 6.87 -9.78
N THR A 13 -4.26 6.11 -10.71
CA THR A 13 -5.68 6.04 -10.97
C THR A 13 -6.40 5.41 -9.79
N ARG A 14 -7.69 5.68 -9.68
CA ARG A 14 -8.54 5.10 -8.62
C ARG A 14 -8.52 3.56 -8.65
N ALA A 15 -8.47 2.97 -9.84
CA ALA A 15 -8.41 1.52 -10.01
C ALA A 15 -7.08 0.93 -9.52
N GLU A 16 -5.96 1.61 -9.77
CA GLU A 16 -4.64 1.19 -9.28
C GLU A 16 -4.56 1.28 -7.75
N LEU A 17 -5.16 2.31 -7.15
CA LEU A 17 -5.24 2.44 -5.68
C LEU A 17 -6.05 1.29 -5.06
N LEU A 18 -7.23 0.97 -5.61
CA LEU A 18 -8.04 -0.14 -5.12
C LEU A 18 -7.32 -1.48 -5.24
N LYS A 19 -6.60 -1.69 -6.35
CA LYS A 19 -5.79 -2.89 -6.53
C LYS A 19 -4.72 -3.03 -5.45
N HIS A 20 -3.96 -1.96 -5.19
CA HIS A 20 -2.94 -1.97 -4.13
C HIS A 20 -3.52 -2.16 -2.73
N ILE A 21 -4.67 -1.55 -2.44
CA ILE A 21 -5.40 -1.75 -1.18
C ILE A 21 -5.72 -3.24 -1.00
N GLU A 22 -6.25 -3.90 -2.03
CA GLU A 22 -6.59 -5.32 -1.95
C GLU A 22 -5.36 -6.22 -1.81
N GLU A 23 -4.27 -5.91 -2.50
CA GLU A 23 -2.99 -6.62 -2.36
C GLU A 23 -2.44 -6.53 -0.94
N LEU A 24 -2.45 -5.33 -0.33
CA LEU A 24 -2.03 -5.14 1.06
C LEU A 24 -2.97 -5.81 2.07
N ARG A 25 -4.28 -5.80 1.84
CA ARG A 25 -5.25 -6.55 2.66
C ARG A 25 -4.94 -8.04 2.66
N CYS A 26 -4.70 -8.61 1.47
CA CYS A 26 -4.32 -10.02 1.34
C CYS A 26 -3.00 -10.32 2.06
N LEU A 27 -2.00 -9.43 1.94
CA LEU A 27 -0.72 -9.58 2.63
C LEU A 27 -0.88 -9.50 4.15
N MET A 28 -1.71 -8.59 4.66
CA MET A 28 -1.98 -8.44 6.08
C MET A 28 -2.60 -9.71 6.65
N VAL A 29 -3.63 -10.26 5.99
CA VAL A 29 -4.28 -11.51 6.41
C VAL A 29 -3.29 -12.67 6.44
N LYS A 30 -2.43 -12.80 5.43
CA LYS A 30 -1.36 -13.83 5.43
C LYS A 30 -0.39 -13.62 6.58
N THR A 31 0.10 -12.40 6.77
CA THR A 31 1.08 -12.07 7.82
C THR A 31 0.49 -12.32 9.22
N ILE A 32 -0.79 -12.00 9.44
CA ILE A 32 -1.50 -12.31 10.69
C ILE A 32 -1.55 -13.81 10.93
N LYS A 33 -1.91 -14.60 9.91
CA LYS A 33 -1.98 -16.06 10.03
C LYS A 33 -0.62 -16.68 10.34
N ASP A 34 0.44 -16.17 9.71
CA ASP A 34 1.77 -16.76 9.81
C ASP A 34 2.53 -16.29 11.05
N LYS A 35 2.31 -15.04 11.50
CA LYS A 35 3.16 -14.38 12.51
C LYS A 35 2.41 -13.78 13.70
N GLY A 36 1.09 -13.64 13.62
CA GLY A 36 0.28 -12.97 14.64
C GLY A 36 0.01 -11.49 14.35
N LEU A 37 -0.89 -10.91 15.14
CA LEU A 37 -1.36 -9.53 15.01
C LEU A 37 -0.34 -8.50 15.50
N ASP A 38 0.42 -8.85 16.53
CA ASP A 38 1.41 -8.02 17.22
C ASP A 38 2.80 -8.06 16.58
N HIS A 39 3.01 -8.94 15.61
CA HIS A 39 4.29 -9.04 14.92
C HIS A 39 4.60 -7.72 14.19
N PRO A 40 5.84 -7.18 14.26
CA PRO A 40 6.22 -5.90 13.67
C PRO A 40 5.86 -5.76 12.18
N LYS A 41 5.96 -6.87 11.43
CA LYS A 41 5.58 -6.91 10.02
C LYS A 41 4.07 -6.72 9.79
N THR A 42 3.23 -7.29 10.66
CA THR A 42 1.77 -7.09 10.58
C THR A 42 1.43 -5.63 10.83
N ILE A 43 2.09 -5.02 11.83
CA ILE A 43 1.93 -3.60 12.15
C ILE A 43 2.34 -2.74 10.96
N GLU A 44 3.52 -3.00 10.37
CA GLU A 44 4.02 -2.28 9.18
C GLU A 44 3.04 -2.36 8.00
N VAL A 45 2.51 -3.55 7.71
CA VAL A 45 1.53 -3.74 6.62
C VAL A 45 0.21 -3.01 6.94
N SER A 46 -0.23 -3.03 8.20
CA SER A 46 -1.45 -2.32 8.62
C SER A 46 -1.32 -0.80 8.46
N GLN A 47 -0.16 -0.23 8.78
CA GLN A 47 0.13 1.20 8.60
C GLN A 47 0.16 1.58 7.13
N GLN A 48 0.76 0.76 6.27
CA GLN A 48 0.76 1.00 4.82
C GLN A 48 -0.66 0.96 4.24
N LEU A 49 -1.47 0.00 4.71
CA LEU A 49 -2.86 -0.11 4.29
C LEU A 49 -3.67 1.12 4.72
N ASP A 50 -3.50 1.58 5.95
CA ASP A 50 -4.13 2.81 6.46
C ASP A 50 -3.76 4.04 5.61
N CYS A 51 -2.48 4.22 5.27
CA CYS A 51 -2.04 5.29 4.38
C CYS A 51 -2.72 5.24 3.01
N LEU A 52 -2.88 4.05 2.41
CA LEU A 52 -3.55 3.92 1.11
C LEU A 52 -5.05 4.18 1.20
N LEU A 53 -5.70 3.76 2.28
CA LEU A 53 -7.12 4.02 2.51
C LEU A 53 -7.36 5.53 2.66
N ASN A 54 -6.55 6.23 3.46
CA ASN A 54 -6.60 7.68 3.59
C ASN A 54 -6.35 8.40 2.25
N LYS A 55 -5.41 7.90 1.44
CA LYS A 55 -5.15 8.43 0.08
C LYS A 55 -6.32 8.18 -0.87
N PHE A 56 -7.04 7.08 -0.71
CA PHE A 56 -8.23 6.78 -1.50
C PHE A 56 -9.41 7.66 -1.09
N GLU A 57 -9.67 7.81 0.21
CA GLU A 57 -10.73 8.66 0.75
C GLU A 57 -10.52 10.14 0.41
N SER A 58 -9.29 10.66 0.48
CA SER A 58 -9.00 12.05 0.11
C SER A 58 -9.18 12.37 -1.38
N LYS A 59 -9.33 11.36 -2.24
CA LYS A 59 -9.64 11.52 -3.67
C LYS A 59 -11.14 11.38 -3.99
N VAL A 60 -11.99 11.14 -2.98
CA VAL A 60 -13.46 11.06 -3.08
C VAL A 60 -14.07 12.37 -2.62
#